data_AF-A0A382NEW8-F1
#
_entry.id   AF-A0A382NEW8-F1
#
_cell.length_a   1.000
_cell.length_b   1.000
_cell.length_c   1.000
_cell.angle_alpha   90.00
_cell.angle_beta   90.00
_cell.angle_gamma   90.00
#
_symmetry.space_group_name_H-M   'P 1'
#
loop_
_entity.id
_entity.type
_entity.pdbx_description
1 polymer ?
#
loop_
_entity_poly.entity_id
_entity_poly.type
_entity_poly.pdbx_seq_one_letter_code
_entity_poly.pdbx_strand_id
1 'polypeptide(L)'
;MAPFGITIKGKDLIIAPFRPSKTLDNLLENPVGVMNYTDDAYLYAALVVGKGKYKVFPAKKIKGFVLKGSLAHSEMRVIRIKDDSTRPRLYLK
;
A
#
# COMPACT_ATOMS: atom_id res chain seq x y z
N MET A 1 -5.79 5.33 3.15
CA MET A 1 -4.64 4.53 3.61
C MET A 1 -5.20 3.22 4.15
N ALA A 2 -4.51 2.10 4.00
CA ALA A 2 -4.93 0.83 4.56
C ALA A 2 -3.70 -0.01 4.94
N PRO A 3 -3.79 -0.87 5.96
CA PRO A 3 -2.71 -1.77 6.35
C PRO A 3 -2.60 -2.93 5.35
N PHE A 4 -1.37 -3.35 5.04
CA PHE A 4 -1.11 -4.46 4.12
C PHE A 4 0.05 -5.33 4.60
N GLY A 5 -0.09 -6.64 4.38
CA GLY A 5 1.04 -7.56 4.37
C GLY A 5 1.75 -7.51 3.02
N ILE A 6 3.08 -7.45 3.06
CA ILE A 6 3.94 -7.52 1.87
C ILE A 6 4.69 -8.85 1.92
N THR A 7 4.68 -9.56 0.80
CA THR A 7 5.49 -10.76 0.63
C THR A 7 6.74 -10.41 -0.15
N ILE A 8 7.90 -10.70 0.41
CA ILE A 8 9.19 -10.56 -0.25
C ILE A 8 9.62 -11.95 -0.73
N LYS A 9 9.80 -12.13 -2.04
CA LYS A 9 10.31 -13.38 -2.64
C LYS A 9 11.52 -13.09 -3.49
N GLY A 10 12.71 -13.28 -2.92
CA GLY A 10 13.95 -12.85 -3.57
C GLY A 10 13.93 -11.35 -3.82
N LYS A 11 13.90 -10.94 -5.09
CA LYS A 11 13.82 -9.53 -5.50
C LYS A 11 12.39 -9.02 -5.69
N ASP A 12 11.39 -9.91 -5.65
CA ASP A 12 10.00 -9.55 -5.89
C ASP A 12 9.34 -9.02 -4.61
N LEU A 13 8.75 -7.82 -4.71
CA LEU A 13 7.82 -7.26 -3.73
C LEU A 13 6.39 -7.51 -4.19
N ILE A 14 5.60 -8.22 -3.38
CA ILE A 14 4.25 -8.65 -3.77
C ILE A 14 3.23 -8.22 -2.71
N ILE A 15 2.16 -7.58 -3.15
CA ILE A 15 0.95 -7.38 -2.35
C ILE A 15 -0.21 -8.16 -2.95
N ALA A 16 -1.14 -8.58 -2.09
CA ALA A 16 -2.29 -9.39 -2.48
C ALA A 16 -3.57 -8.83 -1.84
N PRO A 17 -4.09 -7.70 -2.36
CA PRO A 17 -5.35 -7.12 -1.88
C PRO A 17 -6.52 -8.04 -2.23
N PHE A 18 -7.56 -8.04 -1.39
CA PHE A 18 -8.79 -8.79 -1.66
C PHE A 18 -9.71 -8.04 -2.63
N ARG A 19 -10.56 -8.78 -3.33
CA ARG A 19 -11.76 -8.26 -4.00
C ARG A 19 -12.97 -8.41 -3.07
N PRO A 20 -13.84 -7.39 -2.94
CA PRO A 20 -13.62 -6.00 -3.35
C PRO A 20 -12.66 -5.28 -2.39
N SER A 21 -11.80 -4.38 -2.91
CA SER A 21 -11.10 -3.44 -2.04
C SER A 21 -10.70 -2.16 -2.76
N LYS A 22 -10.87 -1.03 -2.06
CA LYS A 22 -10.51 0.29 -2.57
C LYS A 22 -9.03 0.41 -2.95
N THR A 23 -8.14 -0.30 -2.25
CA THR A 23 -6.72 -0.31 -2.62
C THR A 23 -6.47 -1.00 -3.95
N LEU A 24 -7.15 -2.12 -4.21
CA LEU A 24 -7.03 -2.78 -5.51
C LEU A 24 -7.57 -1.87 -6.62
N ASP A 25 -8.76 -1.31 -6.45
CA ASP A 25 -9.37 -0.42 -7.44
C ASP A 25 -8.46 0.78 -7.75
N ASN A 26 -7.93 1.43 -6.71
CA ASN A 26 -6.98 2.53 -6.86
C ASN A 26 -5.70 2.13 -7.60
N LEU A 27 -5.17 0.92 -7.35
CA LEU A 27 -3.93 0.45 -7.99
C LEU A 27 -4.15 -0.04 -9.43
N LEU A 28 -5.36 -0.46 -9.77
CA LEU A 28 -5.74 -0.79 -11.15
C LEU A 28 -5.90 0.48 -11.99
N GLU A 29 -6.50 1.52 -11.41
CA GLU A 29 -6.68 2.81 -12.08
C GLU A 29 -5.38 3.63 -12.12
N ASN A 30 -4.66 3.66 -11.00
CA ASN A 30 -3.43 4.41 -10.80
C ASN A 30 -2.35 3.46 -10.27
N PRO A 31 -1.48 2.89 -11.14
CA PRO A 31 -0.58 1.79 -10.79
C PRO A 31 0.65 2.23 -9.98
N VAL A 32 0.48 3.16 -9.04
CA VAL A 32 1.52 3.66 -8.14
C VAL A 32 0.99 3.72 -6.71
N GLY A 33 1.87 3.54 -5.74
CA GLY A 33 1.51 3.59 -4.33
C GLY A 33 2.71 3.91 -3.43
N VAL A 34 2.41 4.39 -2.23
CA VAL A 34 3.42 4.62 -1.19
C VAL A 34 3.26 3.57 -0.10
N MET A 35 4.31 2.80 0.11
CA MET A 35 4.45 1.89 1.25
C MET A 35 5.07 2.68 2.40
N ASN A 36 4.36 2.78 3.51
CA ASN A 36 4.82 3.49 4.70
C ASN A 36 5.23 2.46 5.75
N TYR A 37 6.46 2.57 6.26
CA TYR A 37 6.98 1.69 7.31
C TYR A 37 6.79 2.40 8.64
N THR A 38 6.13 1.73 9.60
CA THR A 38 5.85 2.29 10.92
C THR A 38 5.76 1.17 11.94
N ASP A 39 6.14 1.49 13.17
CA ASP A 39 6.01 0.68 14.38
C ASP A 39 4.80 1.08 15.23
N ASP A 40 4.01 2.07 14.80
CA ASP A 40 2.81 2.53 15.49
C ASP A 40 1.66 1.52 15.33
N ALA A 41 1.54 0.60 16.30
CA ALA A 41 0.48 -0.39 16.35
C ALA A 41 -0.93 0.23 16.49
N TYR A 42 -1.04 1.41 17.12
CA TYR A 42 -2.32 2.11 17.23
C TYR A 42 -2.81 2.57 15.86
N LEU A 43 -1.93 3.05 14.99
CA LEU A 43 -2.29 3.44 13.63
C LEU A 43 -2.87 2.25 12.83
N TYR A 44 -2.28 1.06 12.96
CA TYR A 44 -2.84 -0.15 12.35
C TYR A 44 -4.28 -0.41 12.82
N ALA A 45 -4.50 -0.42 14.14
CA ALA A 45 -5.82 -0.65 14.72
C ALA A 45 -6.83 0.43 14.28
N ALA A 46 -6.42 1.70 14.32
CA ALA A 46 -7.23 2.84 13.90
C ALA A 46 -7.67 2.71 12.43
N LEU A 47 -6.74 2.37 11.52
CA LEU A 47 -7.05 2.17 10.11
C LEU A 47 -8.03 1.01 9.89
N VAL A 48 -7.91 -0.10 10.63
CA VAL A 48 -8.82 -1.25 10.54
C VAL A 48 -10.24 -0.90 10.94
N VAL A 49 -10.40 -0.11 12.02
CA VAL A 49 -11.72 0.31 12.49
C VAL A 49 -12.23 1.60 11.83
N GLY A 50 -11.54 2.10 10.80
CA GLY A 50 -11.93 3.31 10.07
C GLY A 50 -11.85 4.60 10.88
N LYS A 51 -11.00 4.63 11.92
CA LYS A 51 -10.75 5.79 12.79
C LYS A 51 -9.34 6.35 12.60
N GLY A 52 -9.10 7.47 13.25
CA GLY A 52 -7.80 8.11 13.32
C GLY A 52 -7.66 9.32 12.40
N LYS A 53 -6.85 10.28 12.85
CA LYS A 53 -6.40 11.41 12.03
C LYS A 53 -4.91 11.24 11.84
N TYR A 54 -4.48 11.19 10.59
CA TYR A 54 -3.07 11.14 10.24
C TYR A 54 -2.76 12.28 9.28
N LYS A 55 -1.56 12.84 9.43
CA LYS A 55 -1.06 13.88 8.52
C LYS A 55 -0.26 13.20 7.42
N VAL A 56 -0.38 13.73 6.21
CA VAL A 56 0.38 13.24 5.05
C VAL A 56 1.06 14.41 4.35
N PHE A 57 2.08 14.11 3.56
CA PHE A 57 2.72 15.06 2.66
C PHE A 57 2.95 14.41 1.29
N PRO A 58 3.12 15.20 0.21
CA PRO A 58 3.32 14.65 -1.13
C PRO A 58 4.55 13.76 -1.24
N ALA A 59 4.42 12.67 -1.99
CA ALA A 59 5.53 11.85 -2.43
C ALA A 59 6.40 12.59 -3.46
N LYS A 60 7.66 12.17 -3.65
CA LYS A 60 8.66 12.89 -4.46
C LYS A 60 8.64 12.48 -5.94
N LYS A 61 8.44 11.20 -6.23
CA LYS A 61 8.58 10.59 -7.57
C LYS A 61 7.25 10.21 -8.20
N ILE A 62 6.23 9.93 -7.38
CA ILE A 62 4.90 9.53 -7.84
C ILE A 62 3.81 10.49 -7.36
N LYS A 63 2.66 10.44 -8.02
CA LYS A 63 1.43 11.07 -7.53
C LYS A 63 0.87 10.26 -6.36
N GLY A 64 1.39 10.52 -5.16
CA GLY A 64 1.03 9.81 -3.94
C GLY A 64 1.31 10.64 -2.68
N PHE A 65 1.02 10.05 -1.53
CA PHE A 65 1.18 10.71 -0.24
C PHE A 65 1.92 9.81 0.75
N VAL A 66 2.87 10.40 1.47
CA VAL A 66 3.66 9.77 2.53
C VAL A 66 3.06 10.12 3.89
N LEU A 67 2.98 9.13 4.77
CA LEU A 67 2.54 9.29 6.16
C LEU A 67 3.58 10.08 6.97
N LYS A 68 3.14 11.18 7.60
CA LYS A 68 3.97 11.89 8.57
C LYS A 68 4.18 11.01 9.81
N GLY A 69 5.44 10.83 10.21
CA GLY A 69 5.81 9.95 11.33
C GLY A 69 6.08 8.49 10.93
N SER A 70 6.03 8.16 9.64
CA SER A 70 6.61 6.89 9.17
C SER A 70 8.13 6.87 9.40
N LEU A 71 8.67 5.71 9.78
CA LEU A 71 10.10 5.47 9.96
C LEU A 71 10.83 5.59 8.62
N ALA A 72 10.19 5.11 7.56
CA ALA A 72 10.64 5.22 6.18
C ALA A 72 9.44 5.09 5.24
N HIS A 73 9.66 5.35 3.96
CA HIS A 73 8.67 5.05 2.92
C HIS A 73 9.33 4.62 1.62
N SER A 74 8.53 3.94 0.82
CA SER A 74 8.89 3.46 -0.51
C SER A 74 7.82 3.87 -1.50
N GLU A 75 8.23 4.62 -2.52
CA GLU A 75 7.39 4.96 -3.66
C GLU A 75 7.52 3.88 -4.72
N MET A 76 6.41 3.23 -5.03
CA MET A 76 6.38 1.97 -5.77
C MET A 76 5.44 2.06 -6.97
N ARG A 77 5.72 1.28 -8.01
CA ARG A 77 4.84 1.08 -9.17
C ARG A 77 4.46 -0.39 -9.32
N VAL A 78 3.20 -0.65 -9.68
CA VAL A 78 2.76 -1.98 -10.08
C VAL A 78 3.37 -2.30 -11.44
N ILE A 79 4.20 -3.33 -11.51
CA ILE A 79 4.88 -3.76 -12.75
C ILE A 79 4.25 -5.00 -13.38
N ARG A 80 3.50 -5.78 -12.59
CA ARG A 80 2.82 -6.97 -13.07
C ARG A 80 1.65 -7.34 -12.16
N ILE A 81 0.58 -7.81 -12.77
CA ILE A 81 -0.60 -8.30 -12.06
C ILE A 81 -0.78 -9.77 -12.46
N LYS A 82 -0.88 -10.64 -11.47
CA LYS A 82 -1.41 -12.00 -11.63
C LYS A 82 -2.83 -11.97 -11.10
N ASP A 83 -3.79 -12.00 -12.01
CA ASP A 83 -5.19 -11.90 -11.63
C ASP A 83 -5.66 -13.15 -10.87
N ASP A 84 -6.69 -12.94 -10.05
CA ASP A 84 -7.39 -13.95 -9.27
C ASP A 84 -8.77 -13.40 -8.94
N SER A 85 -9.79 -14.26 -8.93
CA SER A 85 -11.18 -13.87 -8.71
C SER A 85 -11.43 -13.30 -7.30
N THR A 86 -10.58 -13.64 -6.34
CA THR A 86 -10.71 -13.23 -4.94
C THR A 86 -9.55 -12.36 -4.46
N ARG A 87 -8.32 -12.67 -4.88
CA ARG A 87 -7.10 -12.10 -4.30
C ARG A 87 -5.95 -12.01 -5.31
N PRO A 88 -5.99 -11.04 -6.24
CA PRO A 88 -4.94 -10.87 -7.24
C PRO A 88 -3.60 -10.55 -6.58
N ARG A 89 -2.50 -10.94 -7.24
CA ARG A 89 -1.14 -10.65 -6.78
C ARG A 89 -0.51 -9.57 -7.65
N LEU A 90 -0.19 -8.44 -7.02
CA LEU A 90 0.44 -7.29 -7.66
C LEU A 90 1.92 -7.27 -7.29
N TYR A 91 2.77 -7.27 -8.30
CA TYR A 91 4.23 -7.19 -8.16
C TYR A 91 4.66 -5.73 -8.29
N LEU A 92 5.49 -5.29 -7.36
CA LEU A 92 5.90 -3.90 -7.18
C LEU A 92 7.40 -3.72 -7.46
N LYS A 93 7.78 -2.53 -7.91
CA LYS A 93 9.17 -2.07 -8.07
C LYS A 93 9.32 -0.61 -7.67
#